data_AF-A0A5C6F132-F1
#
_entry.id   AF-A0A5C6F132-F1
#
_cell.length_a   1.000
_cell.length_b   1.000
_cell.length_c   1.000
_cell.angle_alpha   90.00
_cell.angle_beta   90.00
_cell.angle_gamma   90.00
#
_symmetry.space_group_name_H-M   'P 1'
#
loop_
_entity.id
_entity.type
_entity.pdbx_description
1 polymer ?
#
loop_
_entity_poly.entity_id
_entity_poly.type
_entity_poly.pdbx_seq_one_letter_code
_entity_poly.pdbx_strand_id
1 'polypeptide(L)'
;MNYHPFDVRKLDERGSQPNVVARRRKPRQGFFLVLVLIVVAVATMAVYSFTELMLAYDDSAYLAGDLVQARVNVESATESVRLILAQPPDTRIDFGGVYNNPQLFQAVNVSGGIDGSLPSNFSILAPDLTEMGTLGGIRFGLQNESARLNLNALVVLEENGGGLVSAVAAASDETADADLQSDNIAVSLLMSLPGMTEDVAEAILDWIDEDEDVRPFGAETEYYETLPTPYSAANGPLHSVEELLLVRGVTPSLLFGADVNRNGVIDPDEQQRFGVSIDTSGSLGWAAYLTVHGSEANRRRNGDPRVDVNQDDLEALYDELLDALGDETYASFIVAFRIAGQSTSLTSAVAAATGGNTGGNQAQTAQSGGAWSVDLLDQMDLTGGGGTSLTQILDLVDATVTVGDGDQARSYTSPFSSDPISASVAMPILMDALSTQDVDAMPGRINLNECPAELLYGIPLLSEEAVQAILETRQAESDDLNRNFESWLMVEGLLTLDELRQVTPLLTCGGDVYRGQIVGYFEGSGAAARVEVIVDATTVNPKIVSWRDLSHLGRGFDQSVLGLRSVTEQQ
;
A
#
# COMPACT_ATOMS: atom_id res chain seq x y z
N MET A 1 52.10 110.30 -58.27
CA MET A 1 53.57 110.32 -58.47
C MET A 1 54.13 109.03 -57.90
N ASN A 2 54.82 108.11 -58.57
CA ASN A 2 55.37 107.92 -59.93
C ASN A 2 55.44 106.38 -60.05
N TYR A 3 54.72 105.71 -60.94
CA TYR A 3 55.00 105.46 -62.37
C TYR A 3 56.45 105.10 -62.73
N HIS A 4 56.53 103.89 -63.33
CA HIS A 4 57.51 103.34 -64.28
C HIS A 4 58.78 102.63 -63.77
N PRO A 5 59.34 101.66 -64.54
CA PRO A 5 58.68 100.79 -65.52
C PRO A 5 59.15 99.31 -65.49
N PHE A 6 58.33 98.48 -66.14
CA PHE A 6 58.69 97.23 -66.79
C PHE A 6 59.93 97.39 -67.70
N ASP A 7 60.82 96.39 -67.71
CA ASP A 7 61.52 96.02 -68.95
C ASP A 7 61.52 94.50 -69.11
N VAL A 8 61.09 94.10 -70.30
CA VAL A 8 60.78 92.75 -70.75
C VAL A 8 61.89 92.39 -71.72
N ARG A 9 62.70 91.38 -71.40
CA ARG A 9 63.62 90.80 -72.39
C ARG A 9 63.63 89.28 -72.39
N LYS A 10 63.22 88.80 -73.57
CA LYS A 10 63.64 87.62 -74.32
C LYS A 10 63.07 86.26 -73.90
N LEU A 11 62.00 85.94 -74.62
CA LEU A 11 61.73 84.63 -75.21
C LEU A 11 63.03 84.01 -75.78
N ASP A 12 63.28 82.76 -75.40
CA ASP A 12 63.80 81.76 -76.34
C ASP A 12 63.05 80.46 -76.10
N GLU A 13 62.37 80.02 -77.15
CA GLU A 13 61.61 78.79 -77.26
C GLU A 13 62.55 77.59 -77.31
N ARG A 14 62.23 76.52 -76.57
CA ARG A 14 62.43 75.13 -77.01
C ARG A 14 61.78 74.16 -76.03
N GLY A 15 60.88 73.33 -76.55
CA GLY A 15 60.52 72.03 -75.94
C GLY A 15 59.13 71.94 -75.34
N SER A 16 58.11 71.91 -76.19
CA SER A 16 56.78 71.37 -75.85
C SER A 16 56.81 69.84 -75.96
N GLN A 17 56.43 69.14 -74.88
CA GLN A 17 55.64 67.89 -74.81
C GLN A 17 55.85 67.17 -73.45
N PRO A 18 54.90 66.37 -72.93
CA PRO A 18 53.62 66.78 -72.35
C PRO A 18 53.50 66.37 -70.86
N ASN A 19 52.51 66.95 -70.18
CA ASN A 19 52.10 66.59 -68.82
C ASN A 19 51.82 65.09 -68.66
N VAL A 20 52.61 64.39 -67.85
CA VAL A 20 52.16 63.22 -67.11
C VAL A 20 52.15 63.59 -65.63
N VAL A 21 51.04 64.18 -65.19
CA VAL A 21 50.75 64.28 -63.75
C VAL A 21 50.53 62.86 -63.27
N ALA A 22 51.56 62.26 -62.65
CA ALA A 22 51.44 60.99 -61.96
C ALA A 22 50.38 61.14 -60.87
N ARG A 23 49.16 60.64 -61.12
CA ARG A 23 48.17 60.41 -60.08
C ARG A 23 48.81 59.43 -59.08
N ARG A 24 49.34 59.95 -57.97
CA ARG A 24 49.64 59.15 -56.78
C ARG A 24 48.35 58.43 -56.38
N ARG A 25 48.21 57.16 -56.75
CA ARG A 25 47.26 56.27 -56.10
C ARG A 25 47.71 56.18 -54.64
N LYS A 26 46.93 56.78 -53.72
CA LYS A 26 47.06 56.46 -52.29
C LYS A 26 46.88 54.95 -52.16
N PRO A 27 47.82 54.18 -51.56
CA PRO A 27 47.56 52.79 -51.23
C PRO A 27 46.56 52.78 -50.07
N ARG A 28 45.27 52.75 -50.38
CA ARG A 28 44.21 52.32 -49.45
C ARG A 28 43.88 50.86 -49.72
N GLN A 29 44.86 49.96 -49.58
CA GLN A 29 44.65 48.54 -49.85
C GLN A 29 45.47 47.70 -48.87
N GLY A 30 44.86 47.36 -47.73
CA GLY A 30 45.41 46.48 -46.69
C GLY A 30 44.48 46.37 -45.48
N PHE A 31 44.03 47.52 -44.94
CA PHE A 31 43.15 47.55 -43.75
C PHE A 31 41.75 46.96 -44.00
N PHE A 32 41.15 47.21 -45.17
CA PHE A 32 39.86 46.62 -45.52
C PHE A 32 39.89 45.08 -45.58
N LEU A 33 41.01 44.49 -45.95
CA LEU A 33 41.15 43.04 -46.03
C LEU A 33 41.23 42.41 -44.63
N VAL A 34 41.90 43.09 -43.69
CA VAL A 34 41.92 42.69 -42.26
C VAL A 34 40.54 42.85 -41.63
N LEU A 35 39.83 43.94 -41.91
CA LEU A 35 38.46 44.13 -41.41
C LEU A 35 37.48 43.09 -41.97
N VAL A 36 37.56 42.78 -43.26
CA VAL A 36 36.77 41.70 -43.87
C VAL A 36 37.14 40.35 -43.26
N LEU A 37 38.42 40.07 -43.01
CA LEU A 37 38.84 38.83 -42.37
C LEU A 37 38.27 38.70 -40.94
N ILE A 38 38.30 39.78 -40.15
CA ILE A 38 37.71 39.80 -38.80
C ILE A 38 36.20 39.59 -38.87
N VAL A 39 35.50 40.28 -39.77
CA VAL A 39 34.05 40.13 -39.95
C VAL A 39 33.71 38.71 -40.38
N VAL A 40 34.47 38.12 -41.31
CA VAL A 40 34.29 36.73 -41.74
C VAL A 40 34.55 35.77 -40.59
N ALA A 41 35.61 35.96 -39.80
CA ALA A 41 35.93 35.12 -38.65
C ALA A 41 34.86 35.18 -37.54
N VAL A 42 34.34 36.38 -37.24
CA VAL A 42 33.24 36.56 -36.28
C VAL A 42 31.95 35.95 -36.84
N ALA A 43 31.67 36.12 -38.13
CA ALA A 43 30.51 35.52 -38.77
C ALA A 43 30.59 33.98 -38.78
N THR A 44 31.76 33.38 -39.05
CA THR A 44 31.92 31.92 -38.96
C THR A 44 31.77 31.40 -37.55
N MET A 45 32.30 32.10 -36.52
CA MET A 45 32.03 31.72 -35.12
C MET A 45 30.54 31.84 -34.77
N ALA A 46 29.85 32.89 -35.24
CA ALA A 46 28.42 33.04 -35.02
C ALA A 46 27.60 31.94 -35.70
N VAL A 47 27.96 31.57 -36.93
CA VAL A 47 27.33 30.43 -37.63
C VAL A 47 27.62 29.12 -36.92
N TYR A 48 28.84 28.89 -36.47
CA TYR A 48 29.22 27.69 -35.72
C TYR A 48 28.42 27.58 -34.41
N SER A 49 28.38 28.65 -33.61
CA SER A 49 27.61 28.71 -32.37
C SER A 49 26.11 28.52 -32.60
N PHE A 50 25.57 29.10 -33.67
CA PHE A 50 24.16 28.90 -34.04
C PHE A 50 23.89 27.44 -34.42
N THR A 51 24.78 26.79 -35.17
CA THR A 51 24.63 25.36 -35.54
C THR A 51 24.70 24.45 -34.30
N GLU A 52 25.65 24.66 -33.38
CA GLU A 52 25.71 23.87 -32.14
C GLU A 52 24.45 24.06 -31.30
N LEU A 53 23.97 25.29 -31.16
CA LEU A 53 22.73 25.59 -30.46
C LEU A 53 21.53 24.91 -31.13
N MET A 54 21.46 24.90 -32.47
CA MET A 54 20.38 24.22 -33.20
C MET A 54 20.41 22.70 -33.01
N LEU A 55 21.60 22.08 -33.02
CA LEU A 55 21.73 20.65 -32.71
C LEU A 55 21.31 20.35 -31.27
N ALA A 56 21.73 21.18 -30.30
CA ALA A 56 21.32 21.01 -28.91
C ALA A 56 19.80 21.15 -28.71
N TYR A 57 19.14 22.08 -29.43
CA TYR A 57 17.68 22.20 -29.39
C TYR A 57 16.97 21.04 -30.08
N ASP A 58 17.52 20.51 -31.17
CA ASP A 58 16.99 19.31 -31.84
C ASP A 58 17.06 18.09 -30.91
N ASP A 59 18.23 17.82 -30.33
CA ASP A 59 18.44 16.75 -29.35
C ASP A 59 17.50 16.91 -28.13
N SER A 60 17.37 18.13 -27.61
CA SER A 60 16.46 18.42 -26.50
C SER A 60 14.99 18.20 -26.86
N ALA A 61 14.59 18.44 -28.11
CA ALA A 61 13.22 18.23 -28.56
C ALA A 61 12.89 16.73 -28.63
N TYR A 62 13.82 15.91 -29.14
CA TYR A 62 13.67 14.45 -29.13
C TYR A 62 13.64 13.89 -27.71
N LEU A 63 14.56 14.31 -26.83
CA LEU A 63 14.57 13.87 -25.43
C LEU A 63 13.29 14.26 -24.68
N ALA A 64 12.77 15.47 -24.92
CA ALA A 64 11.49 15.89 -24.34
C ALA A 64 10.33 15.02 -24.85
N GLY A 65 10.33 14.66 -26.14
CA GLY A 65 9.36 13.73 -26.72
C GLY A 65 9.44 12.34 -26.07
N ASP A 66 10.64 11.78 -25.93
CA ASP A 66 10.87 10.50 -25.28
C ASP A 66 10.40 10.53 -23.81
N LEU A 67 10.70 11.58 -23.05
CA LEU A 67 10.23 11.69 -21.66
C LEU A 67 8.70 11.74 -21.56
N VAL A 68 8.03 12.46 -22.47
CA VAL A 68 6.56 12.47 -22.52
C VAL A 68 6.02 11.08 -22.84
N GLN A 69 6.59 10.39 -23.82
CA GLN A 69 6.17 9.02 -24.14
C GLN A 69 6.40 8.05 -22.99
N ALA A 70 7.53 8.15 -22.29
CA ALA A 70 7.81 7.33 -21.11
C ALA A 70 6.77 7.55 -20.00
N ARG A 71 6.32 8.80 -19.80
CA ARG A 71 5.23 9.12 -18.86
C ARG A 71 3.89 8.54 -19.31
N VAL A 72 3.55 8.62 -20.59
CA VAL A 72 2.32 8.01 -21.15
C VAL A 72 2.35 6.48 -21.02
N ASN A 73 3.52 5.85 -21.09
CA ASN A 73 3.66 4.42 -20.84
C ASN A 73 3.31 4.05 -19.39
N VAL A 74 3.70 4.89 -18.42
CA VAL A 74 3.33 4.73 -17.01
C VAL A 74 1.83 4.91 -16.79
N GLU A 75 1.21 5.89 -17.45
CA GLU A 75 -0.25 6.08 -17.43
C GLU A 75 -0.98 4.85 -18.01
N SER A 76 -0.48 4.33 -19.12
CA SER A 76 -1.04 3.11 -19.75
C SER A 76 -0.94 1.90 -18.81
N ALA A 77 0.18 1.75 -18.12
CA ALA A 77 0.39 0.70 -17.13
C ALA A 77 -0.58 0.83 -15.95
N THR A 78 -0.81 2.06 -15.49
CA THR A 78 -1.71 2.32 -14.37
C THR A 78 -3.15 1.95 -14.72
N GLU A 79 -3.62 2.32 -15.91
CA GLU A 79 -4.94 1.90 -16.37
C GLU A 79 -5.03 0.39 -16.59
N SER A 80 -3.93 -0.26 -16.98
CA SER A 80 -3.86 -1.73 -17.07
C SER A 80 -4.03 -2.39 -15.70
N VAL A 81 -3.39 -1.84 -14.65
CA VAL A 81 -3.56 -2.28 -13.26
C VAL A 81 -5.02 -2.13 -12.82
N ARG A 82 -5.64 -0.98 -13.08
CA ARG A 82 -7.07 -0.76 -12.75
C ARG A 82 -7.99 -1.76 -13.44
N LEU A 83 -7.72 -2.10 -14.70
CA LEU A 83 -8.51 -3.08 -15.44
C LEU A 83 -8.40 -4.50 -14.84
N ILE A 84 -7.20 -4.91 -14.45
CA ILE A 84 -6.96 -6.21 -13.80
C ILE A 84 -7.66 -6.25 -12.43
N LEU A 85 -7.50 -5.18 -11.64
CA LEU A 85 -8.10 -5.06 -10.31
C LEU A 85 -9.63 -4.90 -10.32
N ALA A 86 -10.22 -4.52 -11.45
CA ALA A 86 -11.68 -4.49 -11.61
C ALA A 86 -12.29 -5.89 -11.72
N GLN A 87 -11.48 -6.93 -11.97
CA GLN A 87 -11.94 -8.31 -12.00
C GLN A 87 -12.02 -8.90 -10.58
N PRO A 88 -13.02 -9.75 -10.29
CA PRO A 88 -13.10 -10.47 -9.03
C PRO A 88 -11.82 -11.28 -8.74
N PRO A 89 -11.46 -11.48 -7.45
CA PRO A 89 -10.31 -12.28 -7.04
C PRO A 89 -10.15 -13.62 -7.78
N ASP A 90 -11.22 -14.41 -7.93
CA ASP A 90 -11.15 -15.72 -8.60
C ASP A 90 -10.70 -15.60 -10.06
N THR A 91 -11.25 -14.63 -10.77
CA THR A 91 -10.88 -14.34 -12.17
C THR A 91 -9.44 -13.81 -12.27
N ARG A 92 -8.95 -13.07 -11.26
CA ARG A 92 -7.56 -12.61 -11.23
C ARG A 92 -6.58 -13.78 -11.10
N ILE A 93 -6.93 -14.81 -10.32
CA ILE A 93 -6.12 -16.02 -10.16
C ILE A 93 -6.06 -16.80 -11.49
N ASP A 94 -7.16 -16.89 -12.23
CA ASP A 94 -7.18 -17.51 -13.57
C ASP A 94 -6.22 -16.84 -14.57
N PHE A 95 -5.97 -15.52 -14.40
CA PHE A 95 -4.98 -14.78 -15.19
C PHE A 95 -3.54 -14.90 -14.68
N GLY A 96 -3.29 -15.72 -13.66
CA GLY A 96 -1.97 -15.93 -13.05
C GLY A 96 -1.67 -15.00 -11.86
N GLY A 97 -2.69 -14.40 -11.25
CA GLY A 97 -2.56 -13.61 -10.02
C GLY A 97 -1.97 -12.22 -10.21
N VAL A 98 -1.95 -11.46 -9.11
CA VAL A 98 -1.42 -10.09 -9.05
C VAL A 98 -0.13 -9.97 -8.23
N TYR A 99 0.26 -11.00 -7.48
CA TYR A 99 1.43 -10.96 -6.61
C TYR A 99 2.74 -11.10 -7.41
N ASN A 100 2.90 -12.15 -8.21
CA ASN A 100 4.08 -12.30 -9.06
C ASN A 100 3.73 -12.89 -10.43
N ASN A 101 3.44 -12.00 -11.39
CA ASN A 101 3.08 -12.37 -12.75
C ASN A 101 3.90 -11.59 -13.79
N PRO A 102 5.15 -12.05 -14.08
CA PRO A 102 6.01 -11.39 -15.06
C PRO A 102 5.40 -11.29 -16.46
N GLN A 103 4.45 -12.17 -16.82
CA GLN A 103 3.81 -12.12 -18.14
C GLN A 103 2.95 -10.86 -18.31
N LEU A 104 2.25 -10.45 -17.24
CA LEU A 104 1.41 -9.26 -17.19
C LEU A 104 2.14 -7.99 -16.75
N PHE A 105 3.25 -8.13 -16.03
CA PHE A 105 3.91 -6.99 -15.36
C PHE A 105 5.35 -6.72 -15.80
N GLN A 106 6.01 -7.57 -16.59
CA GLN A 106 7.39 -7.37 -17.04
C GLN A 106 7.48 -7.06 -18.55
N ALA A 107 8.13 -5.95 -18.88
CA ALA A 107 8.43 -5.49 -20.24
C ALA A 107 7.19 -5.52 -21.14
N VAL A 108 6.05 -5.06 -20.64
CA VAL A 108 4.81 -5.01 -21.39
C VAL A 108 4.94 -3.93 -22.46
N ASN A 109 4.75 -4.33 -23.71
CA ASN A 109 4.94 -3.43 -24.82
C ASN A 109 3.74 -2.47 -24.97
N VAL A 110 4.03 -1.17 -25.01
CA VAL A 110 3.05 -0.11 -25.29
C VAL A 110 3.12 0.29 -26.76
N SER A 111 4.35 0.45 -27.27
CA SER A 111 4.63 0.74 -28.67
C SER A 111 5.72 -0.19 -29.18
N GLY A 112 5.40 -0.94 -30.23
CA GLY A 112 6.29 -1.91 -30.88
C GLY A 112 7.32 -1.28 -31.81
N GLY A 113 7.48 0.06 -31.80
CA GLY A 113 8.47 0.74 -32.65
C GLY A 113 8.07 0.82 -34.13
N ILE A 114 6.78 0.96 -34.42
CA ILE A 114 6.31 1.16 -35.80
C ILE A 114 6.89 2.48 -36.33
N ASP A 115 7.26 2.52 -37.63
CA ASP A 115 7.83 3.68 -38.32
C ASP A 115 9.22 4.16 -37.84
N GLY A 116 10.04 3.27 -37.27
CA GLY A 116 11.43 3.57 -36.90
C GLY A 116 11.60 4.26 -35.54
N SER A 117 10.53 4.29 -34.75
CA SER A 117 10.58 4.67 -33.33
C SER A 117 11.19 3.55 -32.48
N LEU A 118 11.85 3.91 -31.38
CA LEU A 118 12.36 2.91 -30.44
C LEU A 118 11.18 2.24 -29.72
N PRO A 119 11.22 0.90 -29.54
CA PRO A 119 10.18 0.22 -28.78
C PRO A 119 10.17 0.70 -27.33
N SER A 120 8.96 0.88 -26.81
CA SER A 120 8.74 1.45 -25.49
C SER A 120 7.81 0.56 -24.68
N ASN A 121 8.22 0.28 -23.45
CA ASN A 121 7.56 -0.68 -22.56
C ASN A 121 7.25 -0.04 -21.21
N PHE A 122 6.49 -0.77 -20.41
CA PHE A 122 6.45 -0.58 -18.97
C PHE A 122 6.73 -1.89 -18.23
N SER A 123 7.22 -1.76 -17.01
CA SER A 123 7.27 -2.84 -16.04
C SER A 123 6.72 -2.36 -14.70
N ILE A 124 6.01 -3.24 -14.00
CA ILE A 124 5.45 -2.98 -12.66
C ILE A 124 6.17 -3.88 -11.67
N LEU A 125 6.71 -3.26 -10.63
CA LEU A 125 7.57 -3.89 -9.65
C LEU A 125 7.03 -3.65 -8.25
N ALA A 126 7.26 -4.63 -7.39
CA ALA A 126 7.00 -4.58 -5.97
C ALA A 126 8.15 -5.29 -5.23
N PRO A 127 8.39 -4.93 -3.96
CA PRO A 127 9.39 -5.63 -3.15
C PRO A 127 8.96 -7.08 -2.92
N ASP A 128 9.94 -7.97 -2.87
CA ASP A 128 9.73 -9.37 -2.52
C ASP A 128 10.04 -9.64 -1.05
N LEU A 129 9.59 -10.78 -0.53
CA LEU A 129 9.91 -11.25 0.81
C LEU A 129 10.93 -12.38 0.73
N THR A 130 11.95 -12.31 1.59
CA THR A 130 12.89 -13.40 1.77
C THR A 130 12.24 -14.56 2.53
N GLU A 131 12.90 -15.72 2.54
CA GLU A 131 12.48 -16.89 3.34
C GLU A 131 12.38 -16.57 4.85
N MET A 132 13.11 -15.55 5.32
CA MET A 132 13.08 -15.09 6.71
C MET A 132 12.00 -14.04 6.98
N GLY A 133 11.17 -13.71 5.97
CA GLY A 133 10.11 -12.71 6.06
C GLY A 133 10.59 -11.26 6.09
N THR A 134 11.85 -10.99 5.76
CA THR A 134 12.36 -9.63 5.57
C THR A 134 12.10 -9.17 4.14
N LEU A 135 11.89 -7.86 3.94
CA LEU A 135 11.75 -7.30 2.61
C LEU A 135 13.11 -7.35 1.89
N GLY A 136 13.15 -8.04 0.76
CA GLY A 136 14.36 -8.16 -0.02
C GLY A 136 14.15 -8.76 -1.40
N GLY A 137 14.76 -8.12 -2.39
CA GLY A 137 14.57 -8.48 -3.80
C GLY A 137 13.34 -7.81 -4.40
N ILE A 138 13.02 -8.19 -5.63
CA ILE A 138 11.94 -7.61 -6.42
C ILE A 138 11.18 -8.71 -7.14
N ARG A 139 9.90 -8.43 -7.36
CA ARG A 139 8.99 -9.26 -8.14
C ARG A 139 8.16 -8.40 -9.08
N PHE A 140 7.55 -9.03 -10.08
CA PHE A 140 6.73 -8.33 -11.08
C PHE A 140 5.26 -8.51 -10.75
N GLY A 141 4.69 -7.53 -10.06
CA GLY A 141 3.32 -7.55 -9.59
C GLY A 141 3.03 -6.40 -8.65
N LEU A 142 2.00 -6.57 -7.84
CA LEU A 142 1.51 -5.58 -6.90
C LEU A 142 1.73 -6.05 -5.46
N GLN A 143 1.91 -5.11 -4.55
CA GLN A 143 1.98 -5.35 -3.10
C GLN A 143 0.65 -4.99 -2.48
N ASN A 144 0.13 -5.84 -1.61
CA ASN A 144 -1.05 -5.49 -0.83
C ASN A 144 -0.69 -4.43 0.22
N GLU A 145 -1.48 -3.37 0.33
CA GLU A 145 -1.28 -2.37 1.39
C GLU A 145 -1.55 -2.94 2.78
N SER A 146 -2.44 -3.92 2.90
CA SER A 146 -2.66 -4.65 4.15
C SER A 146 -1.43 -5.41 4.64
N ALA A 147 -0.40 -5.63 3.79
CA ALA A 147 0.89 -6.16 4.25
C ALA A 147 1.63 -5.20 5.22
N ARG A 148 1.20 -3.94 5.29
CA ARG A 148 1.79 -2.89 6.12
C ARG A 148 0.81 -2.46 7.20
N LEU A 149 1.35 -1.90 8.28
CA LEU A 149 0.55 -1.37 9.38
C LEU A 149 -0.15 -0.08 8.94
N ASN A 150 -1.48 -0.09 8.93
CA ASN A 150 -2.29 1.08 8.61
C ASN A 150 -2.39 2.01 9.83
N LEU A 151 -1.71 3.15 9.78
CA LEU A 151 -1.65 4.12 10.86
C LEU A 151 -3.03 4.68 11.22
N ASN A 152 -3.87 4.92 10.21
CA ASN A 152 -5.21 5.47 10.41
C ASN A 152 -6.17 4.45 11.06
N ALA A 153 -5.85 3.16 11.00
CA ALA A 153 -6.64 2.12 11.67
C ALA A 153 -6.27 1.96 13.14
N LEU A 154 -5.09 2.45 13.58
CA LEU A 154 -4.62 2.27 14.96
C LEU A 154 -5.55 2.93 16.00
N VAL A 155 -6.09 4.12 15.69
CA VAL A 155 -7.03 4.83 16.57
C VAL A 155 -8.31 4.01 16.77
N VAL A 156 -8.88 3.50 15.67
CA VAL A 156 -10.08 2.64 15.72
C VAL A 156 -9.80 1.34 16.47
N LEU A 157 -8.60 0.78 16.35
CA LEU A 157 -8.19 -0.41 17.08
C LEU A 157 -8.03 -0.15 18.59
N GLU A 158 -7.53 1.02 18.97
CA GLU A 158 -7.43 1.43 20.38
C GLU A 158 -8.82 1.58 21.02
N GLU A 159 -9.74 2.28 20.35
CA GLU A 159 -11.11 2.45 20.83
C GLU A 159 -11.83 1.11 21.04
N ASN A 160 -11.65 0.17 20.11
CA ASN A 160 -12.27 -1.15 20.18
C ASN A 160 -11.51 -2.13 21.12
N GLY A 161 -10.20 -1.94 21.29
CA GLY A 161 -9.34 -2.76 22.14
C GLY A 161 -9.55 -2.54 23.64
N GLY A 162 -10.05 -1.35 24.04
CA GLY A 162 -10.36 -1.03 25.44
C GLY A 162 -11.37 -1.99 26.09
N GLY A 163 -12.30 -2.57 25.32
CA GLY A 163 -13.23 -3.59 25.79
C GLY A 163 -12.60 -4.98 25.98
N LEU A 164 -11.56 -5.30 25.19
CA LEU A 164 -10.91 -6.62 25.16
C LEU A 164 -9.96 -6.81 26.35
N VAL A 165 -9.19 -5.76 26.70
CA VAL A 165 -8.25 -5.77 27.84
C VAL A 165 -8.99 -5.88 29.19
N SER A 166 -10.16 -5.26 29.31
CA SER A 166 -11.00 -5.38 30.52
C SER A 166 -11.49 -6.82 30.75
N ALA A 167 -11.64 -7.62 29.71
CA ALA A 167 -12.08 -9.02 29.83
C ALA A 167 -10.94 -9.95 30.29
N VAL A 168 -9.70 -9.69 29.84
CA VAL A 168 -8.51 -10.44 30.27
C VAL A 168 -8.17 -10.13 31.72
N ALA A 169 -8.22 -8.86 32.12
CA ALA A 169 -8.00 -8.44 33.51
C ALA A 169 -9.02 -9.03 34.50
N ALA A 170 -10.24 -9.32 34.05
CA ALA A 170 -11.26 -9.99 34.86
C ALA A 170 -11.06 -11.51 34.98
N ALA A 171 -10.31 -12.12 34.07
CA ALA A 171 -10.08 -13.57 34.02
C ALA A 171 -8.83 -14.01 34.81
N SER A 172 -7.84 -13.13 34.96
CA SER A 172 -6.70 -13.35 35.85
C SER A 172 -7.07 -12.95 37.29
N ASP A 173 -7.30 -13.93 38.16
CA ASP A 173 -7.52 -13.76 39.62
C ASP A 173 -6.28 -13.25 40.37
N GLU A 174 -5.25 -12.81 39.64
CA GLU A 174 -4.10 -12.12 40.19
C GLU A 174 -4.43 -10.62 40.27
N THR A 175 -4.32 -10.05 41.47
CA THR A 175 -4.04 -8.62 41.65
C THR A 175 -2.66 -8.32 41.07
N ALA A 176 -2.51 -8.50 39.76
CA ALA A 176 -1.38 -8.01 39.01
C ALA A 176 -1.45 -6.49 39.11
N ASP A 177 -0.31 -5.87 39.43
CA ASP A 177 -0.20 -4.43 39.65
C ASP A 177 -1.07 -3.65 38.66
N ALA A 178 -1.92 -2.76 39.19
CA ALA A 178 -2.65 -1.78 38.38
C ALA A 178 -1.72 -0.81 37.61
N ASP A 179 -0.40 -1.01 37.71
CA ASP A 179 0.67 -0.35 36.95
C ASP A 179 1.15 -1.19 35.74
N LEU A 180 0.67 -2.42 35.54
CA LEU A 180 0.61 -3.01 34.18
C LEU A 180 -0.50 -2.27 33.45
N GLN A 181 -0.22 -1.01 33.14
CA GLN A 181 -1.05 -0.18 32.29
C GLN A 181 -1.45 -1.03 31.09
N SER A 182 -2.74 -1.03 30.79
CA SER A 182 -3.28 -1.04 29.45
C SER A 182 -2.21 -0.83 28.36
N ASP A 183 -1.47 -1.88 28.01
CA ASP A 183 -0.49 -1.85 26.93
C ASP A 183 -1.33 -1.68 25.67
N ASN A 184 -1.46 -0.42 25.26
CA ASN A 184 -2.25 -0.02 24.12
C ASN A 184 -1.74 -0.82 22.92
N ILE A 185 -2.59 -1.67 22.34
CA ILE A 185 -2.25 -2.55 21.22
C ILE A 185 -1.61 -1.72 20.07
N ALA A 186 -2.03 -0.47 19.91
CA ALA A 186 -1.43 0.43 18.93
C ALA A 186 0.04 0.76 19.25
N VAL A 187 0.37 1.03 20.52
CA VAL A 187 1.75 1.27 20.98
C VAL A 187 2.59 0.01 20.80
N SER A 188 2.09 -1.17 21.17
CA SER A 188 2.86 -2.42 21.01
C SER A 188 3.18 -2.72 19.54
N LEU A 189 2.23 -2.48 18.63
CA LEU A 189 2.42 -2.64 17.18
C LEU A 189 3.45 -1.64 16.62
N LEU A 190 3.47 -0.39 17.10
CA LEU A 190 4.48 0.58 16.70
C LEU A 190 5.86 0.23 17.26
N MET A 191 5.92 -0.25 18.50
CA MET A 191 7.16 -0.61 19.19
C MET A 191 7.87 -1.82 18.58
N SER A 192 7.19 -2.62 17.75
CA SER A 192 7.84 -3.68 16.98
C SER A 192 8.69 -3.16 15.81
N LEU A 193 8.50 -1.89 15.42
CA LEU A 193 9.25 -1.28 14.33
C LEU A 193 10.71 -1.00 14.74
N PRO A 194 11.69 -1.30 13.86
CA PRO A 194 13.09 -1.08 14.17
C PRO A 194 13.41 0.38 14.55
N GLY A 195 14.00 0.57 15.72
CA GLY A 195 14.40 1.90 16.21
C GLY A 195 13.25 2.77 16.71
N MET A 196 12.03 2.23 16.85
CA MET A 196 10.93 2.92 17.51
C MET A 196 11.20 3.07 19.00
N THR A 197 10.84 4.22 19.55
CA THR A 197 10.86 4.50 20.99
C THR A 197 9.46 4.88 21.44
N GLU A 198 9.16 4.64 22.72
CA GLU A 198 7.84 4.85 23.30
C GLU A 198 7.36 6.32 23.15
N ASP A 199 8.27 7.28 23.33
CA ASP A 199 7.98 8.71 23.13
C ASP A 199 7.64 9.07 21.68
N VAL A 200 8.17 8.33 20.70
CA VAL A 200 7.82 8.52 19.29
C VAL A 200 6.52 7.79 18.96
N ALA A 201 6.32 6.58 19.47
CA ALA A 201 5.10 5.82 19.26
C ALA A 201 3.87 6.57 19.81
N GLU A 202 3.93 7.07 21.04
CA GLU A 202 2.85 7.87 21.62
C GLU A 202 2.66 9.20 20.89
N ALA A 203 3.73 9.89 20.48
CA ALA A 203 3.60 11.13 19.71
C ALA A 203 3.01 10.91 18.31
N ILE A 204 3.16 9.72 17.72
CA ILE A 204 2.47 9.34 16.48
C ILE A 204 0.98 9.16 16.74
N LEU A 205 0.59 8.57 17.88
CA LEU A 205 -0.82 8.35 18.19
C LEU A 205 -1.54 9.66 18.53
N ASP A 206 -0.94 10.54 19.36
CA ASP A 206 -1.41 11.92 19.64
C ASP A 206 -1.48 12.79 18.36
N TRP A 207 -0.75 12.44 17.30
CA TRP A 207 -0.84 13.17 16.04
C TRP A 207 -2.11 12.82 15.26
N ILE A 208 -2.66 11.61 15.47
CA ILE A 208 -3.69 10.99 14.63
C ILE A 208 -5.06 10.98 15.32
N ASP A 209 -5.10 10.84 16.64
CA ASP A 209 -6.35 10.90 17.40
C ASP A 209 -7.00 12.30 17.35
N GLU A 210 -8.31 12.36 17.64
CA GLU A 210 -9.10 13.58 17.42
C GLU A 210 -9.11 14.53 18.64
N ASP A 211 -8.61 14.07 19.78
CA ASP A 211 -8.60 14.85 21.02
C ASP A 211 -7.33 15.70 21.15
N GLU A 212 -7.11 16.30 22.32
CA GLU A 212 -5.94 17.13 22.62
C GLU A 212 -5.31 16.67 23.96
N ASP A 213 -5.65 15.47 24.40
CA ASP A 213 -5.24 14.91 25.68
C ASP A 213 -3.86 14.24 25.51
N VAL A 214 -2.82 14.95 25.91
CA VAL A 214 -1.43 14.47 25.76
C VAL A 214 -1.20 13.15 26.53
N ARG A 215 -0.70 12.13 25.82
CA ARG A 215 -0.22 10.88 26.43
C ARG A 215 1.03 11.11 27.30
N PRO A 216 1.38 10.17 28.21
CA PRO A 216 2.49 10.34 29.16
C PRO A 216 3.83 10.77 28.54
N PHE A 217 4.17 10.25 27.36
CA PHE A 217 5.36 10.56 26.58
C PHE A 217 5.06 11.19 25.21
N GLY A 218 3.79 11.38 24.89
CA GLY A 218 3.29 11.95 23.64
C GLY A 218 3.54 13.45 23.46
N ALA A 219 2.87 14.01 22.45
CA ALA A 219 3.02 15.41 22.06
C ALA A 219 1.83 15.87 21.21
N GLU A 220 1.17 16.92 21.70
CA GLU A 220 0.00 17.57 21.08
C GLU A 220 0.32 18.97 20.56
N THR A 221 -0.72 19.68 20.09
CA THR A 221 -0.65 21.08 19.65
C THR A 221 0.13 21.98 20.62
N GLU A 222 -0.04 21.85 21.95
CA GLU A 222 0.70 22.65 22.93
C GLU A 222 2.22 22.51 22.76
N TYR A 223 2.72 21.31 22.43
CA TYR A 223 4.13 21.09 22.16
C TYR A 223 4.56 21.71 20.82
N TYR A 224 3.83 21.45 19.73
CA TYR A 224 4.22 21.87 18.38
C TYR A 224 4.21 23.40 18.19
N GLU A 225 3.34 24.12 18.91
CA GLU A 225 3.31 25.59 18.89
C GLU A 225 4.55 26.23 19.53
N THR A 226 5.29 25.49 20.36
CA THR A 226 6.53 25.99 21.00
C THR A 226 7.76 25.91 20.10
N LEU A 227 7.66 25.22 18.96
CA LEU A 227 8.77 25.02 18.04
C LEU A 227 9.20 26.32 17.34
N PRO A 228 10.45 26.41 16.83
CA PRO A 228 10.93 27.61 16.13
C PRO A 228 10.07 28.03 14.94
N THR A 229 9.44 27.06 14.28
CA THR A 229 8.40 27.25 13.27
C THR A 229 7.13 26.60 13.82
N PRO A 230 6.24 27.35 14.49
CA PRO A 230 5.03 26.81 15.09
C PRO A 230 4.07 26.21 14.06
N TYR A 231 3.47 25.08 14.41
CA TYR A 231 2.34 24.45 13.70
C TYR A 231 1.48 23.72 14.73
N SER A 232 0.27 23.32 14.32
CA SER A 232 -0.65 22.52 15.14
C SER A 232 -0.52 21.04 14.75
N ALA A 233 -0.89 20.16 15.68
CA ALA A 233 -1.05 18.74 15.35
C ALA A 233 -2.21 18.55 14.35
N ALA A 234 -2.21 17.42 13.63
CA ALA A 234 -3.19 17.17 12.59
C ALA A 234 -4.57 16.79 13.17
N ASN A 235 -4.56 16.09 14.30
CA ASN A 235 -5.68 15.58 15.08
C ASN A 235 -6.73 14.92 14.17
N GLY A 236 -6.23 13.98 13.37
CA GLY A 236 -7.00 13.30 12.34
C GLY A 236 -6.16 12.40 11.44
N PRO A 237 -6.79 11.74 10.47
CA PRO A 237 -6.15 10.74 9.64
C PRO A 237 -5.05 11.33 8.76
N LEU A 238 -3.91 10.66 8.72
CA LEU A 238 -2.78 11.00 7.87
C LEU A 238 -3.13 10.84 6.39
N HIS A 239 -2.66 11.79 5.58
CA HIS A 239 -2.82 11.73 4.12
C HIS A 239 -1.61 11.12 3.41
N SER A 240 -0.45 11.09 4.07
CA SER A 240 0.77 10.46 3.56
C SER A 240 1.67 10.02 4.69
N VAL A 241 2.44 8.96 4.47
CA VAL A 241 3.41 8.45 5.45
C VAL A 241 4.49 9.50 5.77
N GLU A 242 4.82 10.39 4.84
CA GLU A 242 5.80 11.46 5.04
C GLU A 242 5.37 12.56 5.99
N GLU A 243 4.08 12.67 6.28
CA GLU A 243 3.56 13.58 7.30
C GLU A 243 4.14 13.27 8.68
N LEU A 244 4.55 12.01 8.93
CA LEU A 244 5.27 11.62 10.14
C LEU A 244 6.54 12.44 10.37
N LEU A 245 7.15 13.07 9.36
CA LEU A 245 8.30 13.97 9.55
C LEU A 245 7.97 15.24 10.36
N LEU A 246 6.68 15.54 10.56
CA LEU A 246 6.21 16.63 11.43
C LEU A 246 6.04 16.16 12.88
N VAL A 247 5.98 14.86 13.11
CA VAL A 247 5.81 14.27 14.44
C VAL A 247 7.13 14.35 15.21
N ARG A 248 7.02 14.60 16.52
CA ARG A 248 8.17 14.68 17.42
C ARG A 248 9.01 13.39 17.36
N GLY A 249 10.32 13.55 17.18
CA GLY A 249 11.29 12.45 17.24
C GLY A 249 11.43 11.62 15.95
N VAL A 250 10.55 11.80 14.98
CA VAL A 250 10.69 11.16 13.66
C VAL A 250 11.78 11.87 12.85
N THR A 251 12.66 11.09 12.24
CA THR A 251 13.75 11.60 11.40
C THR A 251 13.70 11.00 9.99
N PRO A 252 14.20 11.69 8.95
CA PRO A 252 14.27 11.13 7.61
C PRO A 252 15.03 9.80 7.53
N SER A 253 16.02 9.60 8.41
CA SER A 253 16.77 8.34 8.52
C SER A 253 15.94 7.19 9.08
N LEU A 254 15.04 7.44 10.04
CA LEU A 254 14.14 6.41 10.55
C LEU A 254 13.04 6.10 9.53
N LEU A 255 12.52 7.14 8.87
CA LEU A 255 11.40 6.98 7.94
C LEU A 255 11.78 6.30 6.62
N PHE A 256 12.88 6.73 5.98
CA PHE A 256 13.30 6.22 4.66
C PHE A 256 14.46 5.23 4.71
N GLY A 257 15.13 5.09 5.85
CA GLY A 257 16.28 4.20 5.97
C GLY A 257 17.43 4.56 5.02
N ALA A 258 18.07 3.52 4.49
CA ALA A 258 19.21 3.59 3.58
C ALA A 258 18.82 3.55 2.09
N ASP A 259 17.56 3.23 1.76
CA ASP A 259 17.03 3.24 0.39
C ASP A 259 16.75 4.68 -0.05
N VAL A 260 17.75 5.31 -0.68
CA VAL A 260 17.68 6.71 -1.08
C VAL A 260 16.83 6.87 -2.33
N ASN A 261 16.88 5.89 -3.24
CA ASN A 261 16.18 5.96 -4.51
C ASN A 261 14.72 5.43 -4.40
N ARG A 262 14.33 4.90 -3.24
CA ARG A 262 13.00 4.40 -2.88
C ARG A 262 12.51 3.28 -3.78
N ASN A 263 13.40 2.39 -4.22
CA ASN A 263 13.05 1.27 -5.09
C ASN A 263 12.70 -0.03 -4.32
N GLY A 264 12.81 -0.01 -2.98
CA GLY A 264 12.57 -1.18 -2.11
C GLY A 264 13.74 -2.16 -2.04
N VAL A 265 14.91 -1.81 -2.58
CA VAL A 265 16.11 -2.65 -2.63
C VAL A 265 17.32 -1.83 -2.20
N ILE A 266 18.14 -2.36 -1.29
CA ILE A 266 19.40 -1.71 -0.92
C ILE A 266 20.48 -2.08 -1.95
N ASP A 267 20.80 -1.13 -2.83
CA ASP A 267 21.81 -1.31 -3.87
C ASP A 267 23.24 -1.31 -3.30
N PRO A 268 24.25 -1.90 -3.98
CA PRO A 268 25.63 -1.95 -3.48
C PRO A 268 26.21 -0.58 -3.09
N ASP A 269 25.83 0.47 -3.81
CA ASP A 269 26.25 1.85 -3.51
C ASP A 269 25.64 2.35 -2.18
N GLU A 270 24.39 1.98 -1.89
CA GLU A 270 23.70 2.32 -0.64
C GLU A 270 24.22 1.49 0.53
N GLN A 271 24.45 0.20 0.33
CA GLN A 271 25.10 -0.68 1.31
C GLN A 271 26.46 -0.12 1.74
N GLN A 272 27.29 0.32 0.78
CA GLN A 272 28.58 0.93 1.08
C GLN A 272 28.45 2.29 1.76
N ARG A 273 27.49 3.11 1.34
CA ARG A 273 27.29 4.47 1.87
C ARG A 273 26.82 4.46 3.32
N PHE A 274 25.89 3.56 3.67
CA PHE A 274 25.28 3.50 4.99
C PHE A 274 25.84 2.38 5.87
N GLY A 275 26.67 1.49 5.32
CA GLY A 275 27.25 0.37 6.05
C GLY A 275 26.22 -0.67 6.50
N VAL A 276 25.14 -0.82 5.72
CA VAL A 276 24.02 -1.73 6.02
C VAL A 276 23.97 -2.88 5.01
N SER A 277 23.42 -4.01 5.43
CA SER A 277 23.00 -5.10 4.54
C SER A 277 21.47 -5.20 4.51
N ILE A 278 20.96 -6.07 3.64
CA ILE A 278 19.52 -6.40 3.58
C ILE A 278 18.99 -7.00 4.89
N ASP A 279 19.82 -7.72 5.62
CA ASP A 279 19.48 -8.32 6.93
C ASP A 279 19.55 -7.31 8.08
N THR A 280 20.02 -6.08 7.82
CA THR A 280 20.07 -5.04 8.84
C THR A 280 18.66 -4.54 9.10
N SER A 281 18.16 -4.75 10.33
CA SER A 281 16.84 -4.32 10.76
C SER A 281 16.63 -2.83 10.49
N GLY A 282 15.50 -2.48 9.87
CA GLY A 282 15.16 -1.09 9.54
C GLY A 282 15.97 -0.48 8.40
N SER A 283 16.71 -1.27 7.62
CA SER A 283 17.51 -0.77 6.49
C SER A 283 16.66 -0.03 5.44
N LEU A 284 15.39 -0.40 5.25
CA LEU A 284 14.43 0.26 4.34
C LEU A 284 13.63 1.39 5.03
N GLY A 285 13.80 1.60 6.33
CA GLY A 285 13.05 2.58 7.12
C GLY A 285 11.58 2.22 7.36
N TRP A 286 10.89 3.01 8.16
CA TRP A 286 9.49 2.78 8.55
C TRP A 286 8.50 2.85 7.38
N ALA A 287 8.81 3.57 6.30
CA ALA A 287 7.93 3.65 5.12
C ALA A 287 7.72 2.28 4.44
N ALA A 288 8.61 1.32 4.69
CA ALA A 288 8.45 -0.06 4.22
C ALA A 288 7.41 -0.88 5.02
N TYR A 289 7.13 -0.47 6.27
CA TYR A 289 6.25 -1.18 7.20
C TYR A 289 4.94 -0.45 7.45
N LEU A 290 4.85 0.85 7.15
CA LEU A 290 3.70 1.70 7.43
C LEU A 290 2.93 2.06 6.15
N THR A 291 1.62 2.22 6.31
CA THR A 291 0.73 2.78 5.28
C THR A 291 -0.34 3.67 5.91
N VAL A 292 -0.93 4.54 5.08
CA VAL A 292 -2.10 5.36 5.41
C VAL A 292 -3.32 4.97 4.58
N HIS A 293 -3.14 4.07 3.61
CA HIS A 293 -4.16 3.54 2.74
C HIS A 293 -4.23 2.05 2.96
N GLY A 294 -5.37 1.53 3.40
CA GLY A 294 -5.58 0.10 3.56
C GLY A 294 -7.07 -0.14 3.75
N SER A 295 -7.63 -1.06 2.97
CA SER A 295 -9.05 -1.39 3.04
C SER A 295 -9.32 -2.78 2.47
N GLU A 296 -10.37 -3.41 2.99
CA GLU A 296 -10.87 -4.73 2.59
C GLU A 296 -12.30 -4.58 2.09
N ALA A 297 -12.61 -5.08 0.90
CA ALA A 297 -13.97 -5.07 0.37
C ALA A 297 -14.84 -6.05 1.16
N ASN A 298 -16.07 -5.66 1.48
CA ASN A 298 -17.05 -6.58 2.05
C ASN A 298 -17.73 -7.42 0.94
N ARG A 299 -16.91 -8.13 0.18
CA ARG A 299 -17.32 -8.95 -0.96
C ARG A 299 -16.70 -10.34 -0.86
N ARG A 300 -17.37 -11.28 -1.49
CA ARG A 300 -16.86 -12.64 -1.70
C ARG A 300 -15.83 -12.64 -2.80
N ARG A 301 -15.06 -13.71 -2.91
CA ARG A 301 -14.03 -13.86 -3.95
C ARG A 301 -14.56 -13.90 -5.38
N ASN A 302 -15.82 -14.27 -5.54
CA ASN A 302 -16.53 -14.22 -6.82
C ASN A 302 -17.02 -12.81 -7.21
N GLY A 303 -16.96 -11.83 -6.29
CA GLY A 303 -17.36 -10.43 -6.48
C GLY A 303 -18.73 -10.04 -5.91
N ASP A 304 -19.52 -11.01 -5.46
CA ASP A 304 -20.83 -10.79 -4.84
C ASP A 304 -20.69 -10.19 -3.43
N PRO A 305 -21.69 -9.44 -2.93
CA PRO A 305 -21.67 -8.96 -1.55
C PRO A 305 -21.71 -10.12 -0.55
N ARG A 306 -21.07 -9.92 0.61
CA ARG A 306 -21.21 -10.85 1.74
C ARG A 306 -22.57 -10.66 2.41
N VAL A 307 -23.08 -11.73 3.02
CA VAL A 307 -24.34 -11.69 3.77
C VAL A 307 -24.04 -11.14 5.16
N ASP A 308 -24.71 -10.04 5.54
CA ASP A 308 -24.68 -9.57 6.92
C ASP A 308 -25.51 -10.52 7.79
N VAL A 309 -24.86 -11.16 8.78
CA VAL A 309 -25.52 -12.10 9.70
C VAL A 309 -26.37 -11.40 10.76
N ASN A 310 -26.19 -10.09 10.94
CA ASN A 310 -26.86 -9.31 11.97
C ASN A 310 -28.14 -8.60 11.48
N GLN A 311 -28.61 -8.92 10.27
CA GLN A 311 -29.86 -8.40 9.71
C GLN A 311 -31.06 -8.66 10.64
N ASP A 312 -32.06 -7.78 10.54
CA ASP A 312 -33.29 -7.82 11.35
C ASP A 312 -34.29 -8.87 10.85
N ASP A 313 -34.38 -9.06 9.53
CA ASP A 313 -35.30 -10.00 8.89
C ASP A 313 -34.68 -11.40 8.81
N LEU A 314 -35.07 -12.28 9.73
CA LEU A 314 -34.56 -13.64 9.81
C LEU A 314 -35.05 -14.55 8.67
N GLU A 315 -36.19 -14.27 8.06
CA GLU A 315 -36.68 -15.03 6.91
C GLU A 315 -35.86 -14.69 5.67
N ALA A 316 -35.62 -13.40 5.42
CA ALA A 316 -34.73 -12.94 4.36
C ALA A 316 -33.29 -13.44 4.58
N LEU A 317 -32.78 -13.36 5.81
CA LEU A 317 -31.46 -13.86 6.17
C LEU A 317 -31.32 -15.36 5.86
N TYR A 318 -32.33 -16.17 6.16
CA TYR A 318 -32.31 -17.60 5.86
C TYR A 318 -32.15 -17.87 4.36
N ASP A 319 -32.94 -17.18 3.52
CA ASP A 319 -32.88 -17.33 2.06
C ASP A 319 -31.53 -16.87 1.49
N GLU A 320 -31.00 -15.75 1.97
CA GLU A 320 -29.69 -15.22 1.57
C GLU A 320 -28.55 -16.16 1.98
N LEU A 321 -28.59 -16.70 3.20
CA LEU A 321 -27.60 -17.67 3.69
C LEU A 321 -27.66 -18.99 2.91
N LEU A 322 -28.85 -19.44 2.51
CA LEU A 322 -29.02 -20.66 1.74
C LEU A 322 -28.41 -20.52 0.34
N ASP A 323 -28.65 -19.39 -0.33
CA ASP A 323 -28.00 -19.07 -1.62
C ASP A 323 -26.49 -18.90 -1.46
N ALA A 324 -26.06 -18.32 -0.34
CA ALA A 324 -24.66 -18.04 -0.07
C ALA A 324 -23.79 -19.26 0.23
N LEU A 325 -24.27 -20.10 1.15
CA LEU A 325 -23.52 -21.21 1.72
C LEU A 325 -23.79 -22.53 0.99
N GLY A 326 -24.95 -22.66 0.33
CA GLY A 326 -25.36 -23.88 -0.36
C GLY A 326 -25.67 -25.07 0.56
N ASP A 327 -25.69 -24.87 1.88
CA ASP A 327 -26.00 -25.89 2.89
C ASP A 327 -27.10 -25.40 3.85
N GLU A 328 -28.23 -26.09 3.83
CA GLU A 328 -29.41 -25.83 4.66
C GLU A 328 -29.10 -25.98 6.17
N THR A 329 -28.17 -26.87 6.53
CA THR A 329 -27.73 -27.08 7.92
C THR A 329 -27.00 -25.86 8.46
N TYR A 330 -26.19 -25.21 7.63
CA TYR A 330 -25.43 -24.02 8.02
C TYR A 330 -26.34 -22.80 8.13
N ALA A 331 -27.18 -22.57 7.11
CA ALA A 331 -28.13 -21.46 7.10
C ALA A 331 -29.10 -21.55 8.29
N SER A 332 -29.70 -22.72 8.52
CA SER A 332 -30.63 -22.93 9.65
C SER A 332 -29.97 -22.72 11.01
N PHE A 333 -28.72 -23.15 11.19
CA PHE A 333 -28.02 -22.96 12.46
C PHE A 333 -27.71 -21.49 12.75
N ILE A 334 -27.26 -20.73 11.75
CA ILE A 334 -26.91 -19.30 11.93
C ILE A 334 -28.15 -18.49 12.32
N VAL A 335 -29.29 -18.75 11.67
CA VAL A 335 -30.57 -18.10 12.01
C VAL A 335 -31.03 -18.51 13.42
N ALA A 336 -30.91 -19.79 13.76
CA ALA A 336 -31.24 -20.27 15.10
C ALA A 336 -30.33 -19.67 16.19
N PHE A 337 -29.05 -19.46 15.88
CA PHE A 337 -28.10 -18.78 16.75
C PHE A 337 -28.51 -17.32 16.99
N ARG A 338 -29.03 -16.61 15.99
CA ARG A 338 -29.56 -15.26 16.18
C ARG A 338 -30.74 -15.21 17.15
N ILE A 339 -31.52 -16.28 17.28
CA ILE A 339 -32.68 -16.33 18.18
C ILE A 339 -32.27 -16.70 19.61
N ALA A 340 -31.53 -17.79 19.79
CA ALA A 340 -31.25 -18.39 21.09
C ALA A 340 -29.82 -18.97 21.20
N GLY A 341 -28.88 -18.41 20.46
CA GLY A 341 -27.48 -18.80 20.46
C GLY A 341 -26.72 -18.32 21.68
N GLN A 342 -25.80 -19.17 22.14
CA GLN A 342 -24.78 -18.87 23.13
C GLN A 342 -23.41 -19.20 22.53
N SER A 343 -22.57 -18.17 22.37
CA SER A 343 -21.16 -18.33 22.00
C SER A 343 -20.40 -18.95 23.16
N THR A 344 -19.36 -19.72 22.83
CA THR A 344 -18.39 -20.25 23.81
C THR A 344 -17.38 -19.20 24.27
N SER A 345 -17.43 -17.98 23.71
CA SER A 345 -16.49 -16.92 24.05
C SER A 345 -16.53 -16.54 25.54
N LEU A 346 -15.34 -16.40 26.13
CA LEU A 346 -15.15 -15.93 27.50
C LEU A 346 -15.80 -14.55 27.72
N THR A 347 -15.80 -13.67 26.70
CA THR A 347 -16.43 -12.35 26.80
C THR A 347 -17.95 -12.43 26.89
N SER A 348 -18.59 -13.34 26.15
CA SER A 348 -20.03 -13.61 26.27
C SER A 348 -20.40 -14.23 27.62
N ALA A 349 -19.52 -15.05 28.21
CA ALA A 349 -19.72 -15.60 29.55
C ALA A 349 -19.63 -14.52 30.65
N VAL A 350 -18.73 -13.54 30.51
CA VAL A 350 -18.58 -12.42 31.46
C VAL A 350 -19.69 -11.36 31.27
N ALA A 351 -20.13 -11.07 30.05
CA ALA A 351 -21.27 -10.18 29.78
C ALA A 351 -22.57 -10.72 30.39
N ALA A 352 -22.78 -12.04 30.31
CA ALA A 352 -23.88 -12.73 31.00
C ALA A 352 -23.76 -12.66 32.55
N ALA A 353 -22.55 -12.52 33.08
CA ALA A 353 -22.29 -12.42 34.52
C ALA A 353 -22.37 -10.98 35.09
N THR A 354 -22.13 -9.96 34.25
CA THR A 354 -22.02 -8.54 34.66
C THR A 354 -23.24 -7.69 34.28
N GLY A 355 -24.06 -8.14 33.33
CA GLY A 355 -25.32 -7.50 32.95
C GLY A 355 -26.48 -7.78 33.92
N GLY A 356 -26.84 -6.79 34.73
CA GLY A 356 -28.04 -6.85 35.57
C GLY A 356 -29.35 -6.78 34.78
N ASN A 357 -30.18 -7.81 34.94
CA ASN A 357 -31.63 -7.80 34.78
C ASN A 357 -32.22 -7.76 33.36
N THR A 358 -31.87 -8.72 32.51
CA THR A 358 -32.87 -9.39 31.67
C THR A 358 -33.58 -10.47 32.49
N GLY A 359 -34.89 -10.57 32.36
CA GLY A 359 -35.77 -11.32 33.25
C GLY A 359 -35.29 -12.74 33.55
N GLY A 360 -35.38 -13.10 34.83
CA GLY A 360 -34.85 -14.36 35.36
C GLY A 360 -35.33 -15.59 34.60
N ASN A 361 -34.44 -16.13 33.79
CA ASN A 361 -34.28 -17.57 33.68
C ASN A 361 -32.92 -17.88 34.31
N GLN A 362 -32.96 -18.47 35.51
CA GLN A 362 -31.81 -19.20 36.02
C GLN A 362 -31.31 -20.09 34.88
N ALA A 363 -30.01 -20.14 34.65
CA ALA A 363 -29.40 -21.16 33.81
C ALA A 363 -29.68 -22.53 34.46
N GLN A 364 -30.90 -23.06 34.26
CA GLN A 364 -31.15 -24.48 34.32
C GLN A 364 -30.27 -25.06 33.21
N THR A 365 -29.34 -25.92 33.59
CA THR A 365 -28.52 -26.70 32.66
C THR A 365 -29.46 -27.43 31.70
N ALA A 366 -29.67 -26.85 30.51
CA ALA A 366 -30.45 -27.45 29.45
C ALA A 366 -29.86 -28.84 29.15
N GLN A 367 -30.72 -29.84 28.97
CA GLN A 367 -30.24 -31.18 28.67
C GLN A 367 -29.57 -31.18 27.28
N SER A 368 -28.50 -31.95 27.12
CA SER A 368 -27.83 -32.08 25.82
C SER A 368 -28.80 -32.64 24.77
N GLY A 369 -29.09 -31.85 23.74
CA GLY A 369 -29.96 -32.19 22.61
C GLY A 369 -29.23 -32.94 21.48
N GLY A 370 -27.90 -32.95 21.50
CA GLY A 370 -27.06 -33.50 20.44
C GLY A 370 -26.63 -32.45 19.43
N ALA A 371 -26.28 -32.89 18.21
CA ALA A 371 -25.93 -32.00 17.11
C ALA A 371 -27.16 -31.29 16.53
N TRP A 372 -26.97 -30.08 16.01
CA TRP A 372 -28.01 -29.35 15.28
C TRP A 372 -28.55 -30.14 14.08
N SER A 373 -29.84 -29.98 13.79
CA SER A 373 -30.51 -30.53 12.61
C SER A 373 -31.56 -29.55 12.09
N VAL A 374 -31.73 -29.48 10.76
CA VAL A 374 -32.63 -28.53 10.09
C VAL A 374 -34.07 -28.57 10.64
N ASP A 375 -34.60 -29.75 10.95
CA ASP A 375 -35.96 -29.95 11.50
C ASP A 375 -36.24 -29.20 12.81
N LEU A 376 -35.18 -28.72 13.50
CA LEU A 376 -35.32 -27.94 14.74
C LEU A 376 -35.68 -26.48 14.46
N LEU A 377 -35.38 -25.96 13.27
CA LEU A 377 -35.70 -24.59 12.91
C LEU A 377 -37.22 -24.38 12.83
N ASP A 378 -37.98 -25.39 12.39
CA ASP A 378 -39.46 -25.36 12.35
C ASP A 378 -40.11 -25.13 13.71
N GLN A 379 -39.38 -25.36 14.81
CA GLN A 379 -39.85 -25.15 16.18
C GLN A 379 -39.60 -23.73 16.68
N MET A 380 -38.88 -22.91 15.91
CA MET A 380 -38.52 -21.53 16.25
C MET A 380 -39.40 -20.53 15.52
N ASP A 381 -39.69 -19.41 16.18
CA ASP A 381 -40.43 -18.31 15.57
C ASP A 381 -39.45 -17.32 14.94
N LEU A 382 -39.37 -17.32 13.60
CA LEU A 382 -38.53 -16.41 12.83
C LEU A 382 -39.09 -14.97 12.79
N THR A 383 -40.38 -14.78 13.10
CA THR A 383 -41.04 -13.46 13.01
C THR A 383 -40.74 -12.55 14.20
N GLY A 384 -40.12 -13.09 15.25
CA GLY A 384 -39.75 -12.36 16.48
C GLY A 384 -38.50 -11.50 16.38
N GLY A 385 -37.72 -11.62 15.29
CA GLY A 385 -36.41 -10.95 15.12
C GLY A 385 -35.27 -11.61 15.93
N GLY A 386 -34.04 -11.18 15.68
CA GLY A 386 -32.84 -11.71 16.34
C GLY A 386 -32.67 -11.23 17.79
N GLY A 387 -32.49 -12.16 18.73
CA GLY A 387 -32.21 -11.90 20.14
C GLY A 387 -30.73 -11.72 20.50
N THR A 388 -29.81 -12.31 19.72
CA THR A 388 -28.36 -12.29 19.97
C THR A 388 -27.61 -11.85 18.72
N SER A 389 -26.83 -10.75 18.79
CA SER A 389 -25.97 -10.29 17.69
C SER A 389 -24.60 -10.97 17.71
N LEU A 390 -24.05 -11.26 16.53
CA LEU A 390 -22.69 -11.75 16.38
C LEU A 390 -21.70 -10.59 16.35
N THR A 391 -20.63 -10.71 17.13
CA THR A 391 -19.52 -9.75 17.06
C THR A 391 -18.50 -10.17 16.00
N GLN A 392 -18.25 -11.48 15.91
CA GLN A 392 -17.33 -12.08 14.95
C GLN A 392 -17.92 -13.37 14.37
N ILE A 393 -17.46 -13.78 13.19
CA ILE A 393 -17.88 -15.05 12.56
C ILE A 393 -17.45 -16.25 13.41
N LEU A 394 -16.33 -16.15 14.13
CA LEU A 394 -15.82 -17.17 15.05
C LEU A 394 -16.73 -17.43 16.27
N ASP A 395 -17.71 -16.57 16.53
CA ASP A 395 -18.72 -16.82 17.59
C ASP A 395 -19.62 -18.01 17.26
N LEU A 396 -19.69 -18.44 15.99
CA LEU A 396 -20.45 -19.62 15.54
C LEU A 396 -19.73 -20.95 15.82
N VAL A 397 -18.41 -20.92 16.06
CA VAL A 397 -17.58 -22.12 16.27
C VAL A 397 -17.76 -22.65 17.69
N ASP A 398 -18.08 -23.93 17.80
CA ASP A 398 -18.45 -24.63 19.04
C ASP A 398 -19.62 -23.99 19.80
N ALA A 399 -20.37 -23.09 19.14
CA ALA A 399 -21.55 -22.46 19.70
C ALA A 399 -22.65 -23.48 20.05
N THR A 400 -23.56 -23.05 20.91
CA THR A 400 -24.75 -23.84 21.24
C THR A 400 -26.01 -23.04 21.07
N VAL A 401 -27.09 -23.71 20.67
CA VAL A 401 -28.42 -23.10 20.54
C VAL A 401 -29.38 -23.85 21.43
N THR A 402 -30.10 -23.12 22.28
CA THR A 402 -31.10 -23.71 23.17
C THR A 402 -32.48 -23.62 22.55
N VAL A 403 -33.16 -24.76 22.43
CA VAL A 403 -34.53 -24.85 21.89
C VAL A 403 -35.47 -25.35 22.98
N GLY A 404 -36.63 -24.69 23.11
CA GLY A 404 -37.65 -25.01 24.11
C GLY A 404 -37.59 -24.12 25.35
N ASP A 405 -38.58 -24.28 26.24
CA ASP A 405 -38.74 -23.48 27.46
C ASP A 405 -38.75 -24.37 28.71
N GLY A 406 -38.18 -23.86 29.81
CA GLY A 406 -38.08 -24.53 31.11
C GLY A 406 -37.45 -25.93 31.07
N ASP A 407 -38.11 -26.92 31.69
CA ASP A 407 -37.62 -28.30 31.82
C ASP A 407 -37.51 -29.07 30.48
N GLN A 408 -38.01 -28.51 29.36
CA GLN A 408 -37.85 -29.10 28.02
C GLN A 408 -36.74 -28.42 27.20
N ALA A 409 -36.06 -27.42 27.74
CA ALA A 409 -34.95 -26.76 27.07
C ALA A 409 -33.82 -27.77 26.77
N ARG A 410 -33.49 -27.90 25.48
CA ARG A 410 -32.39 -28.72 25.00
C ARG A 410 -31.36 -27.86 24.28
N SER A 411 -30.10 -28.07 24.63
CA SER A 411 -28.98 -27.37 24.01
C SER A 411 -28.39 -28.22 22.88
N TYR A 412 -28.35 -27.67 21.68
CA TYR A 412 -27.80 -28.31 20.49
C TYR A 412 -26.48 -27.69 20.10
N THR A 413 -25.53 -28.51 19.68
CA THR A 413 -24.18 -28.05 19.30
C THR A 413 -24.11 -27.61 17.85
N SER A 414 -23.29 -26.60 17.60
CA SER A 414 -22.97 -26.08 16.28
C SER A 414 -22.52 -27.19 15.31
N PRO A 415 -22.90 -27.12 14.02
CA PRO A 415 -22.27 -27.93 12.98
C PRO A 415 -20.81 -27.50 12.74
N PHE A 416 -20.41 -26.32 13.22
CA PHE A 416 -19.06 -25.78 13.11
C PHE A 416 -18.26 -26.11 14.37
N SER A 417 -17.29 -27.00 14.22
CA SER A 417 -16.39 -27.38 15.32
C SER A 417 -15.00 -26.77 15.15
N SER A 418 -14.31 -26.51 16.27
CA SER A 418 -12.90 -26.13 16.26
C SER A 418 -11.95 -27.27 15.86
N ASP A 419 -12.44 -28.50 15.67
CA ASP A 419 -11.61 -29.61 15.22
C ASP A 419 -10.99 -29.28 13.84
N PRO A 420 -9.66 -29.43 13.67
CA PRO A 420 -8.95 -29.06 12.44
C PRO A 420 -9.58 -29.58 11.15
N ILE A 421 -10.10 -30.81 11.15
CA ILE A 421 -10.65 -31.42 9.94
C ILE A 421 -11.97 -30.73 9.57
N SER A 422 -12.88 -30.56 10.53
CA SER A 422 -14.15 -29.87 10.31
C SER A 422 -13.95 -28.39 9.99
N ALA A 423 -13.05 -27.72 10.72
CA ALA A 423 -12.75 -26.31 10.52
C ALA A 423 -12.16 -26.04 9.12
N SER A 424 -11.30 -26.91 8.60
CA SER A 424 -10.71 -26.76 7.26
C SER A 424 -11.75 -26.72 6.13
N VAL A 425 -12.92 -27.33 6.33
CA VAL A 425 -14.01 -27.37 5.35
C VAL A 425 -14.98 -26.22 5.55
N ALA A 426 -15.38 -25.94 6.79
CA ALA A 426 -16.41 -24.95 7.07
C ALA A 426 -15.88 -23.51 7.09
N MET A 427 -14.69 -23.27 7.66
CA MET A 427 -14.19 -21.90 7.86
C MET A 427 -13.99 -21.11 6.56
N PRO A 428 -13.42 -21.68 5.48
CA PRO A 428 -13.26 -20.92 4.23
C PRO A 428 -14.60 -20.49 3.63
N ILE A 429 -15.64 -21.32 3.78
CA ILE A 429 -16.99 -21.01 3.28
C ILE A 429 -17.61 -19.88 4.11
N LEU A 430 -17.54 -19.97 5.44
CA LEU A 430 -18.11 -18.95 6.33
C LEU A 430 -17.39 -17.61 6.20
N MET A 431 -16.06 -17.63 6.18
CA MET A 431 -15.25 -16.41 6.10
C MET A 431 -15.33 -15.71 4.74
N ASP A 432 -15.62 -16.45 3.67
CA ASP A 432 -15.88 -15.85 2.36
C ASP A 432 -17.28 -15.24 2.28
N ALA A 433 -18.30 -15.98 2.75
CA ALA A 433 -19.70 -15.64 2.51
C ALA A 433 -20.31 -14.64 3.51
N LEU A 434 -19.81 -14.61 4.75
CA LEU A 434 -20.45 -13.89 5.86
C LEU A 434 -19.72 -12.60 6.24
N SER A 435 -20.48 -11.66 6.77
CA SER A 435 -19.98 -10.45 7.44
C SER A 435 -20.84 -10.14 8.66
N THR A 436 -20.30 -9.43 9.64
CA THR A 436 -21.03 -8.98 10.83
C THR A 436 -21.52 -7.54 10.73
N GLN A 437 -21.17 -6.85 9.66
CA GLN A 437 -21.49 -5.44 9.44
C GLN A 437 -21.90 -5.20 7.99
N ASP A 438 -22.93 -4.37 7.81
CA ASP A 438 -23.37 -3.87 6.50
C ASP A 438 -22.57 -2.61 6.11
N VAL A 439 -21.29 -2.82 5.78
CA VAL A 439 -20.39 -1.78 5.24
C VAL A 439 -19.84 -2.21 3.89
N ASP A 440 -19.63 -1.27 2.97
CA ASP A 440 -19.04 -1.58 1.65
C ASP A 440 -17.57 -2.02 1.74
N ALA A 441 -16.83 -1.43 2.68
CA ALA A 441 -15.42 -1.69 2.89
C ALA A 441 -15.04 -1.53 4.36
N MET A 442 -14.17 -2.40 4.84
CA MET A 442 -13.59 -2.39 6.18
C MET A 442 -12.22 -1.69 6.15
N PRO A 443 -11.79 -1.08 7.27
CA PRO A 443 -10.42 -0.56 7.38
C PRO A 443 -9.42 -1.72 7.22
N GLY A 444 -8.31 -1.46 6.53
CA GLY A 444 -7.34 -2.51 6.22
C GLY A 444 -6.66 -3.03 7.48
N ARG A 445 -6.84 -4.34 7.75
CA ARG A 445 -6.11 -5.09 8.77
C ARG A 445 -4.79 -5.61 8.23
N ILE A 446 -3.97 -6.22 9.09
CA ILE A 446 -2.64 -6.75 8.74
C ILE A 446 -2.78 -8.08 8.01
N ASN A 447 -2.26 -8.15 6.78
CA ASN A 447 -2.22 -9.35 5.96
C ASN A 447 -1.08 -10.27 6.41
N LEU A 448 -1.43 -11.42 7.00
CA LEU A 448 -0.48 -12.42 7.50
C LEU A 448 0.44 -13.01 6.42
N ASN A 449 -0.06 -13.18 5.21
CA ASN A 449 0.64 -13.86 4.12
C ASN A 449 1.72 -12.96 3.49
N GLU A 450 1.54 -11.63 3.51
CA GLU A 450 2.44 -10.66 2.86
C GLU A 450 3.17 -9.72 3.84
N CYS A 451 2.85 -9.70 5.13
CA CYS A 451 3.49 -8.76 6.06
C CYS A 451 4.95 -9.10 6.37
N PRO A 452 5.83 -8.11 6.64
CA PRO A 452 7.17 -8.37 7.13
C PRO A 452 7.19 -9.03 8.52
N ALA A 453 8.24 -9.80 8.81
CA ALA A 453 8.39 -10.51 10.08
C ALA A 453 8.31 -9.57 11.31
N GLU A 454 8.83 -8.35 11.21
CA GLU A 454 8.82 -7.34 12.28
C GLU A 454 7.39 -6.99 12.73
N LEU A 455 6.43 -6.95 11.79
CA LEU A 455 5.03 -6.73 12.14
C LEU A 455 4.43 -7.95 12.84
N LEU A 456 4.80 -9.17 12.45
CA LEU A 456 4.31 -10.39 13.10
C LEU A 456 4.70 -10.48 14.57
N TYR A 457 5.95 -10.12 14.90
CA TYR A 457 6.42 -10.07 16.28
C TYR A 457 5.74 -8.98 17.13
N GLY A 458 5.11 -7.99 16.50
CA GLY A 458 4.34 -6.95 17.19
C GLY A 458 2.90 -7.32 17.53
N ILE A 459 2.36 -8.39 16.93
CA ILE A 459 0.99 -8.81 17.15
C ILE A 459 0.89 -9.48 18.54
N PRO A 460 -0.04 -9.06 19.41
CA PRO A 460 -0.22 -9.68 20.71
C PRO A 460 -0.64 -11.14 20.58
N LEU A 461 -0.35 -11.96 21.60
CA LEU A 461 -0.68 -13.40 21.68
C LEU A 461 0.02 -14.31 20.66
N LEU A 462 0.80 -13.78 19.71
CA LEU A 462 1.67 -14.60 18.88
C LEU A 462 2.99 -14.87 19.62
N SER A 463 3.23 -16.14 19.96
CA SER A 463 4.53 -16.57 20.51
C SER A 463 5.60 -16.56 19.43
N GLU A 464 6.88 -16.46 19.82
CA GLU A 464 8.01 -16.55 18.87
C GLU A 464 7.97 -17.86 18.06
N GLU A 465 7.55 -18.96 18.69
CA GLU A 465 7.36 -20.26 18.05
C GLU A 465 6.24 -20.22 16.99
N ALA A 466 5.11 -19.59 17.30
CA ALA A 466 4.01 -19.41 16.36
C ALA A 466 4.42 -18.51 15.18
N VAL A 467 5.13 -17.41 15.43
CA VAL A 467 5.62 -16.51 14.36
C VAL A 467 6.59 -17.24 13.43
N GLN A 468 7.54 -18.02 13.97
CA GLN A 468 8.46 -18.81 13.14
C GLN A 468 7.71 -19.85 12.30
N ALA A 469 6.74 -20.56 12.89
CA ALA A 469 5.92 -21.50 12.14
C ALA A 469 5.09 -20.82 11.04
N ILE A 470 4.56 -19.62 11.29
CA ILE A 470 3.86 -18.82 10.27
C ILE A 470 4.83 -18.45 9.14
N LEU A 471 6.02 -17.95 9.45
CA LEU A 471 7.02 -17.56 8.44
C LEU A 471 7.45 -18.75 7.57
N GLU A 472 7.59 -19.94 8.16
CA GLU A 472 7.98 -21.16 7.43
C GLU A 472 6.86 -21.70 6.53
N THR A 473 5.59 -21.51 6.91
CA THR A 473 4.44 -22.16 6.25
C THR A 473 3.60 -21.23 5.38
N ARG A 474 3.71 -19.92 5.58
CA ARG A 474 2.92 -18.94 4.82
C ARG A 474 3.32 -18.94 3.35
N GLN A 475 2.33 -18.71 2.51
CA GLN A 475 2.51 -18.58 1.07
C GLN A 475 1.64 -17.40 0.61
N ALA A 476 2.25 -16.44 -0.10
CA ALA A 476 1.53 -15.29 -0.61
C ALA A 476 0.48 -15.68 -1.67
N GLU A 477 0.78 -16.69 -2.49
CA GLU A 477 -0.16 -17.32 -3.41
C GLU A 477 -0.26 -18.81 -3.05
N SER A 478 -1.45 -19.25 -2.63
CA SER A 478 -1.73 -20.64 -2.30
C SER A 478 -3.02 -21.10 -2.96
N ASP A 479 -3.01 -22.34 -3.47
CA ASP A 479 -4.21 -22.99 -4.02
C ASP A 479 -5.15 -23.48 -2.91
N ASP A 480 -4.70 -23.52 -1.65
CA ASP A 480 -5.54 -23.88 -0.51
C ASP A 480 -6.51 -22.74 -0.18
N LEU A 481 -7.81 -23.03 -0.25
CA LEU A 481 -8.86 -22.08 0.10
C LEU A 481 -8.71 -21.57 1.54
N ASN A 482 -8.26 -22.42 2.47
CA ASN A 482 -8.09 -22.06 3.86
C ASN A 482 -7.03 -20.98 4.08
N ARG A 483 -5.96 -20.96 3.29
CA ARG A 483 -4.88 -19.95 3.37
C ARG A 483 -5.32 -18.52 3.00
N ASN A 484 -6.51 -18.36 2.43
CA ASN A 484 -7.05 -17.05 2.07
C ASN A 484 -7.75 -16.34 3.24
N PHE A 485 -7.92 -17.01 4.39
CA PHE A 485 -8.61 -16.47 5.56
C PHE A 485 -7.81 -16.72 6.83
N GLU A 486 -7.87 -15.79 7.79
CA GLU A 486 -7.14 -15.81 9.07
C GLU A 486 -7.42 -17.07 9.91
N SER A 487 -8.51 -17.79 9.63
CA SER A 487 -8.86 -19.06 10.27
C SER A 487 -7.80 -20.15 10.10
N TRP A 488 -6.91 -20.05 9.09
CA TRP A 488 -5.89 -21.07 8.86
C TRP A 488 -4.96 -21.27 10.06
N LEU A 489 -4.71 -20.23 10.86
CA LEU A 489 -3.92 -20.33 12.10
C LEU A 489 -4.53 -21.31 13.09
N MET A 490 -5.86 -21.33 13.21
CA MET A 490 -6.58 -22.29 14.06
C MET A 490 -6.62 -23.68 13.42
N VAL A 491 -6.88 -23.77 12.12
CA VAL A 491 -6.95 -25.06 11.41
C VAL A 491 -5.62 -25.82 11.50
N GLU A 492 -4.49 -25.12 11.50
CA GLU A 492 -3.17 -25.75 11.65
C GLU A 492 -2.72 -25.94 13.09
N GLY A 493 -3.54 -25.52 14.05
CA GLY A 493 -3.23 -25.63 15.48
C GLY A 493 -2.12 -24.70 15.95
N LEU A 494 -1.87 -23.60 15.22
CA LEU A 494 -0.93 -22.54 15.63
C LEU A 494 -1.54 -21.68 16.74
N LEU A 495 -2.85 -21.45 16.68
CA LEU A 495 -3.62 -20.72 17.70
C LEU A 495 -4.86 -21.52 18.12
N THR A 496 -5.25 -21.34 19.37
CA THR A 496 -6.56 -21.80 19.87
C THR A 496 -7.68 -20.88 19.37
N LEU A 497 -8.94 -21.35 19.44
CA LEU A 497 -10.11 -20.55 19.04
C LEU A 497 -10.21 -19.24 19.83
N ASP A 498 -9.91 -19.26 21.13
CA ASP A 498 -10.00 -18.08 22.00
C ASP A 498 -8.85 -17.08 21.77
N GLU A 499 -7.66 -17.56 21.42
CA GLU A 499 -6.56 -16.69 20.97
C GLU A 499 -6.90 -16.07 19.61
N LEU A 500 -7.41 -16.87 18.67
CA LEU A 500 -7.77 -16.40 17.33
C LEU A 500 -8.82 -15.28 17.41
N ARG A 501 -9.89 -15.44 18.21
CA ARG A 501 -10.92 -14.41 18.43
C ARG A 501 -10.35 -13.06 18.86
N GLN A 502 -9.26 -13.05 19.63
CA GLN A 502 -8.64 -11.83 20.10
C GLN A 502 -7.78 -11.15 19.03
N VAL A 503 -7.15 -11.91 18.14
CA VAL A 503 -6.28 -11.37 17.09
C VAL A 503 -7.00 -11.11 15.76
N THR A 504 -8.14 -11.75 15.49
CA THR A 504 -8.94 -11.56 14.26
C THR A 504 -9.24 -10.10 13.90
N PRO A 505 -9.55 -9.19 14.85
CA PRO A 505 -9.76 -7.77 14.52
C PRO A 505 -8.52 -7.08 13.92
N LEU A 506 -7.32 -7.61 14.17
CA LEU A 506 -6.05 -7.07 13.69
C LEU A 506 -5.57 -7.73 12.39
N LEU A 507 -6.08 -8.93 12.08
CA LEU A 507 -5.52 -9.81 11.06
C LEU A 507 -6.48 -10.06 9.91
N THR A 508 -5.89 -10.19 8.72
CA THR A 508 -6.54 -10.64 7.50
C THR A 508 -5.55 -11.51 6.72
N CYS A 509 -6.03 -12.19 5.69
CA CYS A 509 -5.19 -12.83 4.67
C CYS A 509 -5.41 -12.21 3.28
N GLY A 510 -6.18 -11.12 3.21
CA GLY A 510 -6.55 -10.41 1.99
C GLY A 510 -6.15 -8.94 2.00
N GLY A 511 -7.04 -8.10 1.46
CA GLY A 511 -6.82 -6.67 1.24
C GLY A 511 -7.04 -6.33 -0.23
N ASP A 512 -7.76 -5.23 -0.47
CA ASP A 512 -8.18 -4.81 -1.82
C ASP A 512 -7.51 -3.50 -2.25
N VAL A 513 -6.56 -3.00 -1.48
CA VAL A 513 -5.74 -1.85 -1.84
C VAL A 513 -4.35 -2.32 -2.22
N TYR A 514 -3.90 -1.95 -3.42
CA TYR A 514 -2.67 -2.46 -4.01
C TYR A 514 -1.73 -1.34 -4.39
N ARG A 515 -0.43 -1.58 -4.21
CA ARG A 515 0.66 -0.70 -4.60
C ARG A 515 1.55 -1.33 -5.65
N GLY A 516 2.02 -0.51 -6.57
CA GLY A 516 3.05 -0.89 -7.54
C GLY A 516 3.95 0.28 -7.88
N GLN A 517 5.24 -0.01 -8.08
CA GLN A 517 6.15 0.91 -8.74
C GLN A 517 6.18 0.62 -10.24
N ILE A 518 5.77 1.62 -11.01
CA ILE A 518 5.65 1.52 -12.45
C ILE A 518 6.82 2.26 -13.08
N VAL A 519 7.54 1.58 -13.97
CA VAL A 519 8.62 2.16 -14.75
C VAL A 519 8.26 2.07 -16.23
N GLY A 520 8.02 3.21 -16.86
CA GLY A 520 7.89 3.35 -18.30
C GLY A 520 9.24 3.71 -18.90
N TYR A 521 9.71 2.96 -19.89
CA TYR A 521 11.06 3.14 -20.45
C TYR A 521 11.14 2.76 -21.92
N PHE A 522 12.21 3.21 -22.58
CA PHE A 522 12.59 2.78 -23.91
C PHE A 522 13.68 1.70 -23.86
N GLU A 523 13.67 0.78 -24.81
CA GLU A 523 14.70 -0.26 -24.86
C GLU A 523 16.06 0.26 -25.35
N GLY A 524 16.05 1.24 -26.27
CA GLY A 524 17.27 1.78 -26.88
C GLY A 524 17.72 3.15 -26.34
N SER A 525 16.84 3.90 -25.68
CA SER A 525 17.17 5.22 -25.12
C SER A 525 17.20 5.15 -23.59
N GLY A 526 17.98 6.03 -22.96
CA GLY A 526 18.05 6.11 -21.49
C GLY A 526 16.84 6.79 -20.85
N ALA A 527 15.84 7.20 -21.65
CA ALA A 527 14.66 7.90 -21.15
C ALA A 527 13.73 6.94 -20.40
N ALA A 528 13.35 7.33 -19.20
CA ALA A 528 12.42 6.60 -18.36
C ALA A 528 11.60 7.55 -17.48
N ALA A 529 10.41 7.11 -17.09
CA ALA A 529 9.59 7.72 -16.07
C ALA A 529 9.27 6.65 -15.02
N ARG A 530 9.28 7.04 -13.74
CA ARG A 530 8.97 6.15 -12.63
C ARG A 530 7.91 6.78 -11.74
N VAL A 531 6.87 6.01 -11.43
CA VAL A 531 5.78 6.43 -10.56
C VAL A 531 5.46 5.31 -9.58
N GLU A 532 5.13 5.69 -8.36
CA GLU A 532 4.45 4.82 -7.40
C GLU A 532 2.96 5.12 -7.43
N VAL A 533 2.15 4.08 -7.58
CA VAL A 533 0.69 4.18 -7.62
C VAL A 533 0.10 3.28 -6.55
N ILE A 534 -0.91 3.79 -5.84
CA ILE A 534 -1.77 3.01 -4.96
C ILE A 534 -3.19 3.03 -5.52
N VAL A 535 -3.75 1.84 -5.73
CA VAL A 535 -5.07 1.63 -6.32
C VAL A 535 -5.96 0.91 -5.30
N ASP A 536 -7.07 1.54 -4.96
CA ASP A 536 -8.13 0.98 -4.14
C ASP A 536 -9.13 0.23 -5.03
N ALA A 537 -9.17 -1.09 -4.90
CA ALA A 537 -10.03 -2.01 -5.64
C ALA A 537 -11.22 -2.51 -4.80
N THR A 538 -11.56 -1.85 -3.69
CA THR A 538 -12.73 -2.22 -2.86
C THR A 538 -14.06 -2.12 -3.61
N THR A 539 -14.09 -1.27 -4.65
CA THR A 539 -15.24 -1.07 -5.51
C THR A 539 -15.00 -1.63 -6.91
N VAL A 540 -16.09 -1.97 -7.61
CA VAL A 540 -16.08 -2.52 -8.99
C VAL A 540 -15.31 -1.62 -9.97
N ASN A 541 -15.15 -0.33 -9.68
CA ASN A 541 -14.31 0.58 -10.45
C ASN A 541 -13.13 1.05 -9.59
N PRO A 542 -11.96 0.37 -9.67
CA PRO A 542 -10.81 0.70 -8.84
C PRO A 542 -10.37 2.15 -9.01
N LYS A 543 -10.08 2.80 -7.88
CA LYS A 543 -9.73 4.23 -7.79
C LYS A 543 -8.24 4.37 -7.50
N ILE A 544 -7.59 5.30 -8.18
CA ILE A 544 -6.22 5.69 -7.83
C ILE A 544 -6.31 6.61 -6.61
N VAL A 545 -5.83 6.15 -5.46
CA VAL A 545 -5.83 6.93 -4.21
C VAL A 545 -4.54 7.72 -4.01
N SER A 546 -3.43 7.23 -4.59
CA SER A 546 -2.14 7.91 -4.56
C SER A 546 -1.41 7.75 -5.89
N TRP A 547 -0.82 8.85 -6.36
CA TRP A 547 0.04 8.90 -7.54
C TRP A 547 1.26 9.76 -7.24
N ARG A 548 2.45 9.15 -7.25
CA ARG A 548 3.70 9.83 -6.87
C ARG A 548 4.76 9.70 -7.94
N ASP A 549 5.21 10.83 -8.47
CA ASP A 549 6.30 10.87 -9.45
C ASP A 549 7.67 10.71 -8.76
N LEU A 550 8.32 9.56 -9.02
CA LEU A 550 9.65 9.21 -8.52
C LEU A 550 10.75 9.37 -9.58
N SER A 551 10.43 9.96 -10.74
CA SER A 551 11.37 10.12 -11.86
C SER A 551 12.57 11.01 -11.49
N HIS A 552 12.39 11.93 -10.54
CA HIS A 552 13.46 12.80 -10.02
C HIS A 552 14.54 12.04 -9.23
N LEU A 553 14.22 10.84 -8.73
CA LEU A 553 15.17 9.92 -8.09
C LEU A 553 15.82 8.97 -9.11
N GLY A 554 15.56 9.15 -10.40
CA GLY A 554 16.03 8.29 -11.47
C GLY A 554 15.12 7.08 -11.71
N ARG A 555 15.63 6.16 -12.55
CA ARG A 555 14.89 4.95 -12.96
C ARG A 555 14.72 3.92 -11.83
N GLY A 556 15.57 3.96 -10.80
CA GLY A 556 15.57 3.04 -9.66
C GLY A 556 16.04 1.61 -9.96
N PHE A 557 15.80 1.11 -11.17
CA PHE A 557 16.12 -0.26 -11.56
C PHE A 557 17.01 -0.31 -12.80
N ASP A 558 17.85 -1.34 -12.88
CA ASP A 558 18.63 -1.62 -14.09
C ASP A 558 17.71 -2.04 -15.25
N GLN A 559 18.09 -1.71 -16.47
CA GLN A 559 17.27 -2.02 -17.64
C GLN A 559 17.19 -3.53 -17.91
N SER A 560 18.25 -4.28 -17.61
CA SER A 560 18.25 -5.73 -17.74
C SER A 560 17.21 -6.41 -16.85
N VAL A 561 16.93 -5.83 -15.69
CA VAL A 561 15.90 -6.27 -14.75
C VAL A 561 14.50 -5.97 -15.31
N LEU A 562 14.30 -4.75 -15.83
CA LEU A 562 13.00 -4.34 -16.39
C LEU A 562 12.59 -5.18 -17.60
N GLY A 563 13.56 -5.77 -18.31
CA GLY A 563 13.38 -6.65 -19.46
C GLY A 563 13.56 -5.95 -20.81
N LEU A 564 13.83 -6.73 -21.85
CA LEU A 564 13.97 -6.27 -23.24
C LEU A 564 13.25 -7.25 -24.16
N ARG A 565 12.30 -6.80 -24.99
CA ARG A 565 11.55 -7.67 -25.92
C ARG A 565 12.03 -7.56 -27.37
N SER A 566 12.79 -6.53 -27.75
CA SER A 566 13.27 -6.35 -29.13
C SER A 566 14.39 -7.29 -29.58
N VAL A 567 14.97 -8.10 -28.68
CA VAL A 567 16.10 -8.99 -29.01
C VAL A 567 15.68 -10.30 -29.70
N THR A 568 14.37 -10.60 -29.79
CA THR A 568 13.90 -11.93 -30.22
C THR A 568 13.59 -12.08 -31.73
N GLU A 569 13.82 -11.08 -32.58
CA GLU A 569 13.58 -11.20 -34.04
C GLU A 569 14.84 -11.34 -34.92
N GLN A 570 16.02 -11.57 -34.34
CA GLN A 570 17.23 -11.87 -35.13
C GLN A 570 18.01 -13.08 -34.62
N GLN A 571 17.46 -14.29 -34.78
CA GLN A 571 18.24 -15.52 -34.96
C GLN A 571 17.60 -16.46 -35.97
#